data_AF-A0A2V5ZD93-F1
#
_entry.id   AF-A0A2V5ZD93-F1
#
_cell.length_a   1.000
_cell.length_b   1.000
_cell.length_c   1.000
_cell.angle_alpha   90.00
_cell.angle_beta   90.00
_cell.angle_gamma   90.00
#
_symmetry.space_group_name_H-M   'P 1'
#
loop_
_entity.id
_entity.type
_entity.pdbx_description
1 polymer ?
#
loop_
_entity_poly.entity_id
_entity_poly.type
_entity_poly.pdbx_seq_one_letter_code
_entity_poly.pdbx_strand_id
1 'polypeptide(L)'
;MSKITHTCFVLLLFLWSGAENYAAQSKQKTPDAPSGTLQKMIVENGSVTMELDLNRLNGVNSVARPATLHFAAAANSFFTILVFNDLLRGPEPGSMALALQNSSPAGVNAPGYSLPAGLSASLKQLVIEKLALDAAFDLAVRDGKMGFTFFNIEGHQYDYDPNAQSLSITGGNLIVSQEFANALGRPSYAGAVVGKIAMGAAVEPIEIYQIVNGELRSMMMPALRQPAVGTQPGPDVIVGNLPEMAQYGHAGTQVGLAVGTDSCNRGTENADWFALPNNDHPVVPQNMYRMSSAANNNDRFEQIGQSWLKHTFAAASSNTCGFGCNGVGGDHLGSGCSDLYSSGLNAGQTGLGSRAWVNPFSGFFPSGNVADNHAGHSHDGVSHRIRVEVSDLDTTLNPGAITMSPTGGLPLTEAQTISHFLPSARRCRCSQPSRPGLVGR
;
A
#
# COMPACT_ATOMS: atom_id res chain seq x y z
N MET A 1 -11.48 -49.66 -32.62
CA MET A 1 -10.62 -48.83 -33.47
C MET A 1 -11.05 -47.39 -33.33
N SER A 2 -10.21 -46.55 -32.70
CA SER A 2 -9.91 -45.16 -33.08
C SER A 2 -9.26 -44.48 -31.87
N LYS A 3 -8.04 -43.96 -32.09
CA LYS A 3 -7.18 -43.34 -31.08
C LYS A 3 -7.57 -41.88 -30.95
N ILE A 4 -7.81 -41.40 -29.73
CA ILE A 4 -7.95 -39.97 -29.42
C ILE A 4 -6.61 -39.50 -28.86
N THR A 5 -5.95 -38.62 -29.59
CA THR A 5 -4.66 -38.01 -29.25
C THR A 5 -4.89 -36.93 -28.19
N HIS A 6 -4.24 -37.05 -27.04
CA HIS A 6 -4.15 -35.97 -26.04
C HIS A 6 -2.91 -35.14 -26.32
N THR A 7 -3.09 -33.85 -26.58
CA THR A 7 -1.99 -32.88 -26.71
C THR A 7 -1.81 -32.18 -25.37
N CYS A 8 -0.80 -32.59 -24.59
CA CYS A 8 -0.35 -31.88 -23.39
C CYS A 8 0.33 -30.57 -23.80
N PHE A 9 -0.17 -29.44 -23.32
CA PHE A 9 0.49 -28.15 -23.40
C PHE A 9 1.37 -28.00 -22.14
N VAL A 10 2.68 -28.13 -22.29
CA VAL A 10 3.66 -27.92 -21.21
C VAL A 10 3.93 -26.42 -21.11
N LEU A 11 3.40 -25.79 -20.06
CA LEU A 11 3.68 -24.40 -19.70
C LEU A 11 5.02 -24.35 -18.95
N LEU A 12 6.05 -23.80 -19.59
CA LEU A 12 7.35 -23.53 -18.97
C LEU A 12 7.23 -22.31 -18.04
N LEU A 13 6.99 -22.58 -16.75
CA LEU A 13 7.14 -21.61 -15.66
C LEU A 13 8.63 -21.43 -15.36
N PHE A 14 9.18 -20.25 -15.61
CA PHE A 14 10.48 -19.86 -15.05
C PHE A 14 10.26 -19.33 -13.63
N LEU A 15 10.58 -20.17 -12.66
CA LEU A 15 10.76 -19.79 -11.26
C LEU A 15 12.12 -19.08 -11.12
N TRP A 16 12.15 -17.88 -10.55
CA TRP A 16 13.39 -17.27 -10.09
C TRP A 16 13.38 -17.18 -8.56
N SER A 17 14.04 -18.15 -7.93
CA SER A 17 14.53 -18.07 -6.55
C SER A 17 15.97 -17.58 -6.56
N GLY A 18 16.35 -16.73 -5.60
CA GLY A 18 17.66 -16.10 -5.56
C GLY A 18 18.87 -17.02 -5.29
N ALA A 19 20.03 -16.36 -5.35
CA ALA A 19 21.38 -16.74 -4.92
C ALA A 19 22.27 -17.57 -5.88
N GLU A 20 23.44 -16.97 -6.14
CA GLU A 20 24.76 -17.53 -6.43
C GLU A 20 24.89 -19.03 -6.79
N ASN A 21 25.35 -19.31 -8.01
CA ASN A 21 26.62 -20.00 -8.31
C ASN A 21 26.69 -20.32 -9.82
N TYR A 22 27.69 -19.77 -10.50
CA TYR A 22 27.95 -20.02 -11.91
C TYR A 22 28.57 -21.40 -12.10
N ALA A 23 27.83 -22.32 -12.71
CA ALA A 23 28.39 -23.44 -13.44
C ALA A 23 27.78 -23.46 -14.85
N ALA A 24 28.62 -23.22 -15.85
CA ALA A 24 28.23 -23.15 -17.25
C ALA A 24 27.68 -24.51 -17.74
N GLN A 25 26.41 -24.55 -18.14
CA GLN A 25 25.85 -25.64 -18.93
C GLN A 25 25.57 -25.20 -20.37
N SER A 26 25.79 -26.15 -21.28
CA SER A 26 25.89 -25.97 -22.73
C SER A 26 24.64 -25.38 -23.39
N LYS A 27 24.86 -24.41 -24.29
CA LYS A 27 23.85 -23.85 -25.21
C LYS A 27 23.26 -24.95 -26.10
N GLN A 28 22.14 -25.54 -25.70
CA GLN A 28 21.16 -26.04 -26.67
C GLN A 28 20.45 -24.83 -27.28
N LYS A 29 20.37 -24.76 -28.62
CA LYS A 29 19.55 -23.79 -29.34
C LYS A 29 18.09 -23.98 -28.94
N THR A 30 17.65 -23.23 -27.95
CA THR A 30 16.24 -22.94 -27.71
C THR A 30 15.67 -22.23 -28.95
N PRO A 31 14.38 -22.39 -29.26
CA PRO A 31 13.69 -21.49 -30.18
C PRO A 31 13.99 -20.05 -29.74
N ASP A 32 14.26 -19.14 -30.68
CA ASP A 32 14.73 -17.77 -30.38
C ASP A 32 13.97 -17.20 -29.18
N ALA A 33 14.67 -17.09 -28.04
CA ALA A 33 14.05 -16.70 -26.79
C ALA A 33 13.38 -15.32 -26.97
N PRO A 34 12.18 -15.12 -26.40
CA PRO A 34 11.36 -13.96 -26.73
C PRO A 34 12.11 -12.66 -26.41
N SER A 35 12.05 -11.73 -27.35
CA SER A 35 12.53 -10.36 -27.20
C SER A 35 11.34 -9.42 -27.13
N GLY A 36 11.46 -8.34 -26.36
CA GLY A 36 10.35 -7.43 -26.18
C GLY A 36 10.44 -6.56 -24.93
N THR A 37 9.34 -5.86 -24.68
CA THR A 37 9.16 -5.01 -23.51
C THR A 37 8.25 -5.73 -22.52
N LEU A 38 8.76 -5.99 -21.31
CA LEU A 38 7.98 -6.44 -20.16
C LEU A 38 7.71 -5.24 -19.27
N GLN A 39 6.45 -5.00 -18.92
CA GLN A 39 6.04 -3.91 -18.04
C GLN A 39 5.32 -4.49 -16.83
N LYS A 40 5.72 -4.03 -15.65
CA LYS A 40 4.90 -4.15 -14.45
C LYS A 40 4.09 -2.87 -14.33
N MET A 41 2.78 -3.00 -14.32
CA MET A 41 1.85 -1.88 -14.29
C MET A 41 1.10 -1.86 -12.96
N ILE A 42 0.78 -0.67 -12.48
CA ILE A 42 0.01 -0.42 -11.26
C ILE A 42 -1.30 0.30 -11.60
N VAL A 43 -2.32 0.15 -10.77
CA VAL A 43 -3.58 0.91 -10.92
C VAL A 43 -3.35 2.39 -10.61
N GLU A 44 -3.61 3.26 -11.58
CA GLU A 44 -3.60 4.72 -11.43
C GLU A 44 -4.91 5.20 -10.81
N ASN A 45 -6.05 4.72 -11.32
CA ASN A 45 -7.39 4.96 -10.80
C ASN A 45 -8.34 3.94 -11.42
N GLY A 46 -9.55 3.83 -10.88
CA GLY A 46 -10.56 2.95 -11.46
C GLY A 46 -11.89 3.02 -10.77
N SER A 47 -12.86 2.31 -11.32
CA SER A 47 -14.18 2.11 -10.71
C SER A 47 -14.48 0.62 -10.57
N VAL A 48 -15.14 0.29 -9.48
CA VAL A 48 -15.62 -1.05 -9.17
C VAL A 48 -17.11 -0.96 -8.89
N THR A 49 -17.88 -1.82 -9.54
CA THR A 49 -19.31 -1.96 -9.28
C THR A 49 -19.56 -3.33 -8.68
N MET A 50 -20.22 -3.35 -7.52
CA MET A 50 -20.62 -4.56 -6.82
C MET A 50 -22.14 -4.60 -6.72
N GLU A 51 -22.76 -5.62 -7.30
CA GLU A 51 -24.20 -5.86 -7.23
C GLU A 51 -24.46 -7.02 -6.29
N LEU A 52 -25.23 -6.79 -5.23
CA LEU A 52 -25.52 -7.76 -4.18
C LEU A 52 -27.01 -8.07 -4.12
N ASP A 53 -27.37 -9.35 -4.04
CA ASP A 53 -28.74 -9.76 -3.74
C ASP A 53 -28.97 -9.77 -2.23
N LEU A 54 -29.60 -8.70 -1.73
CA LEU A 54 -29.84 -8.51 -0.30
C LEU A 54 -30.78 -9.56 0.29
N ASN A 55 -31.73 -10.10 -0.48
CA ASN A 55 -32.64 -11.12 0.02
C ASN A 55 -31.90 -12.43 0.27
N ARG A 56 -31.05 -12.81 -0.68
CA ARG A 56 -30.14 -13.95 -0.54
C ARG A 56 -29.20 -13.81 0.66
N LEU A 57 -28.55 -12.65 0.80
CA LEU A 57 -27.65 -12.37 1.92
C LEU A 57 -28.37 -12.43 3.27
N ASN A 58 -29.56 -11.85 3.36
CA ASN A 58 -30.34 -11.80 4.60
C ASN A 58 -31.19 -13.06 4.85
N GLY A 59 -31.04 -14.11 4.03
CA GLY A 59 -31.76 -15.38 4.22
C GLY A 59 -33.26 -15.29 3.95
N VAL A 60 -33.69 -14.29 3.21
CA VAL A 60 -35.08 -14.11 2.79
C VAL A 60 -35.30 -14.91 1.50
N ASN A 61 -36.15 -15.94 1.58
CA ASN A 61 -36.55 -16.74 0.42
C ASN A 61 -37.61 -16.00 -0.40
N SER A 62 -37.20 -14.96 -1.11
CA SER A 62 -38.04 -14.14 -1.98
C SER A 62 -37.31 -13.77 -3.28
N VAL A 63 -37.96 -13.03 -4.17
CA VAL A 63 -37.38 -12.55 -5.43
C VAL A 63 -36.09 -11.76 -5.15
N ALA A 64 -35.05 -11.95 -5.96
CA ALA A 64 -33.77 -11.25 -5.82
C ALA A 64 -33.99 -9.74 -5.66
N ARG A 65 -33.32 -9.14 -4.69
CA ARG A 65 -33.36 -7.69 -4.46
C ARG A 65 -31.95 -7.11 -4.60
N PRO A 66 -31.56 -6.67 -5.80
CA PRO A 66 -30.23 -6.15 -6.03
C PRO A 66 -30.00 -4.82 -5.30
N ALA A 67 -28.83 -4.67 -4.71
CA ALA A 67 -28.27 -3.42 -4.24
C ALA A 67 -26.92 -3.20 -4.92
N THR A 68 -26.72 -2.01 -5.47
CA THR A 68 -25.51 -1.66 -6.19
C THR A 68 -24.64 -0.77 -5.30
N LEU A 69 -23.40 -1.19 -5.09
CA LEU A 69 -22.36 -0.42 -4.43
C LEU A 69 -21.34 -0.02 -5.48
N HIS A 70 -21.00 1.27 -5.51
CA HIS A 70 -19.96 1.80 -6.38
C HIS A 70 -18.75 2.18 -5.54
N PHE A 71 -17.57 1.79 -6.00
CA PHE A 71 -16.32 2.13 -5.37
C PHE A 71 -15.38 2.74 -6.40
N ALA A 72 -14.53 3.65 -5.95
CA ALA A 72 -13.33 4.02 -6.68
C ALA A 72 -12.19 3.13 -6.21
N ALA A 73 -11.38 2.65 -7.15
CA ALA A 73 -10.14 1.97 -6.83
C ALA A 73 -9.11 3.00 -6.33
N ALA A 74 -8.47 2.73 -5.20
CA ALA A 74 -7.40 3.56 -4.70
C ALA A 74 -6.23 3.54 -5.69
N ALA A 75 -5.76 4.73 -6.10
CA ALA A 75 -4.54 4.87 -6.88
C ALA A 75 -3.34 4.19 -6.20
N ASN A 76 -2.36 3.76 -6.99
CA ASN A 76 -1.12 3.11 -6.54
C ASN A 76 -1.36 1.92 -5.60
N SER A 77 -2.47 1.21 -5.82
CA SER A 77 -2.77 -0.06 -5.16
C SER A 77 -1.75 -1.12 -5.53
N PHE A 78 -1.39 -2.02 -4.60
CA PHE A 78 -0.43 -3.10 -4.84
C PHE A 78 -0.94 -4.22 -5.76
N PHE A 79 -2.16 -4.09 -6.27
CA PHE A 79 -2.66 -4.89 -7.36
C PHE A 79 -1.94 -4.50 -8.67
N THR A 80 -0.96 -5.31 -9.05
CA THR A 80 -0.11 -5.06 -10.22
C THR A 80 -0.37 -6.09 -11.31
N ILE A 81 -0.21 -5.69 -12.56
CA ILE A 81 -0.30 -6.58 -13.72
C ILE A 81 1.02 -6.62 -14.49
N LEU A 82 1.27 -7.75 -15.12
CA LEU A 82 2.38 -7.94 -16.05
C LEU A 82 1.86 -7.85 -17.49
N VAL A 83 2.52 -7.05 -18.31
CA VAL A 83 2.23 -6.88 -19.75
C VAL A 83 3.51 -7.14 -20.52
N PHE A 84 3.48 -8.01 -21.53
CA PHE A 84 4.64 -8.27 -22.39
C PHE A 84 4.25 -8.08 -23.85
N ASN A 85 4.93 -7.16 -24.54
CA ASN A 85 4.61 -6.75 -25.91
C ASN A 85 3.10 -6.50 -26.08
N ASP A 86 2.57 -5.59 -25.24
CA ASP A 86 1.17 -5.15 -25.24
C ASP A 86 0.13 -6.24 -24.92
N LEU A 87 0.58 -7.44 -24.56
CA LEU A 87 -0.28 -8.55 -24.16
C LEU A 87 -0.25 -8.76 -22.65
N LEU A 88 -1.44 -8.82 -22.04
CA LEU A 88 -1.58 -9.17 -20.64
C LEU A 88 -0.99 -10.56 -20.36
N ARG A 89 -0.17 -10.64 -19.31
CA ARG A 89 0.31 -11.89 -18.71
C ARG A 89 -0.45 -12.26 -17.46
N GLY A 90 -1.07 -11.27 -16.81
CA GLY A 90 -1.98 -11.44 -15.69
C GLY A 90 -1.58 -10.59 -14.49
N PRO A 91 -2.43 -10.55 -13.46
CA PRO A 91 -2.14 -9.90 -12.19
C PRO A 91 -1.18 -10.72 -11.31
N GLU A 92 -0.33 -10.02 -10.56
CA GLU A 92 0.47 -10.58 -9.48
C GLU A 92 -0.30 -10.54 -8.14
N PRO A 93 0.01 -11.41 -7.18
CA PRO A 93 -0.57 -11.34 -5.84
C PRO A 93 -0.41 -9.95 -5.23
N GLY A 94 -1.51 -9.41 -4.70
CA GLY A 94 -1.59 -8.03 -4.24
C GLY A 94 -3.03 -7.57 -4.10
N SER A 95 -3.24 -6.40 -3.50
CA SER A 95 -4.58 -5.91 -3.18
C SER A 95 -4.83 -4.50 -3.71
N MET A 96 -6.10 -4.22 -3.92
CA MET A 96 -6.63 -2.94 -4.37
C MET A 96 -7.67 -2.46 -3.38
N ALA A 97 -7.40 -1.33 -2.73
CA ALA A 97 -8.34 -0.74 -1.79
C ALA A 97 -9.52 -0.10 -2.52
N LEU A 98 -10.70 -0.22 -1.92
CA LEU A 98 -11.95 0.29 -2.46
C LEU A 98 -12.47 1.44 -1.60
N ALA A 99 -12.55 2.63 -2.20
CA ALA A 99 -13.17 3.81 -1.58
C ALA A 99 -14.63 3.89 -2.02
N LEU A 100 -15.57 3.66 -1.10
CA LEU A 100 -17.01 3.74 -1.39
C LEU A 100 -17.37 5.12 -1.96
N GLN A 101 -18.08 5.11 -3.09
CA GLN A 101 -18.55 6.32 -3.77
C GLN A 101 -20.04 6.49 -3.53
N ASN A 102 -20.49 7.71 -3.25
CA ASN A 102 -21.89 8.09 -3.08
C ASN A 102 -22.62 7.25 -2.01
N SER A 103 -22.54 7.69 -0.75
CA SER A 103 -23.11 7.07 0.45
C SER A 103 -24.64 7.10 0.57
N SER A 104 -25.36 7.47 -0.48
CA SER A 104 -26.82 7.29 -0.54
C SER A 104 -27.17 6.31 -1.67
N PRO A 105 -26.93 5.01 -1.48
CA PRO A 105 -27.42 4.02 -2.42
C PRO A 105 -28.94 4.02 -2.31
N ALA A 106 -29.63 4.15 -3.44
CA ALA A 106 -31.01 3.70 -3.49
C ALA A 106 -31.04 2.22 -3.02
N GLY A 107 -31.50 1.98 -1.79
CA GLY A 107 -31.76 0.63 -1.27
C GLY A 107 -30.85 0.08 -0.15
N VAL A 108 -29.75 0.73 0.27
CA VAL A 108 -28.87 0.18 1.34
C VAL A 108 -29.25 0.67 2.74
N ASN A 109 -29.87 1.86 2.84
CA ASN A 109 -30.43 2.43 4.08
C ASN A 109 -31.96 2.52 4.05
N ALA A 110 -32.62 1.84 3.12
CA ALA A 110 -34.09 1.83 3.03
C ALA A 110 -34.69 1.01 4.19
N PRO A 111 -35.80 1.46 4.81
CA PRO A 111 -36.45 0.72 5.89
C PRO A 111 -36.74 -0.74 5.49
N GLY A 112 -36.23 -1.68 6.29
CA GLY A 112 -36.46 -3.12 6.14
C GLY A 112 -35.35 -3.92 5.45
N TYR A 113 -34.28 -3.29 4.95
CA TYR A 113 -33.22 -4.00 4.20
C TYR A 113 -31.85 -3.34 4.44
N SER A 114 -31.04 -3.98 5.28
CA SER A 114 -29.67 -3.56 5.59
C SER A 114 -28.66 -4.58 5.07
N LEU A 115 -27.45 -4.12 4.80
CA LEU A 115 -26.31 -5.04 4.64
C LEU A 115 -26.08 -5.81 5.96
N PRO A 116 -25.56 -7.06 5.88
CA PRO A 116 -25.09 -7.77 7.07
C PRO A 116 -24.10 -6.90 7.86
N ALA A 117 -24.23 -6.88 9.19
CA ALA A 117 -23.53 -5.93 10.06
C ALA A 117 -22.00 -5.91 9.83
N GLY A 118 -21.38 -7.09 9.69
CA GLY A 118 -19.94 -7.19 9.41
C GLY A 118 -19.54 -6.55 8.08
N LEU A 119 -20.29 -6.79 7.00
CA LEU A 119 -20.03 -6.18 5.70
C LEU A 119 -20.26 -4.66 5.73
N SER A 120 -21.31 -4.22 6.42
CA SER A 120 -21.61 -2.79 6.62
C SER A 120 -20.47 -2.07 7.35
N ALA A 121 -19.92 -2.69 8.40
CA ALA A 121 -18.80 -2.16 9.16
C ALA A 121 -17.51 -2.07 8.32
N SER A 122 -17.32 -3.00 7.38
CA SER A 122 -16.11 -3.05 6.54
C SER A 122 -16.19 -2.20 5.26
N LEU A 123 -17.30 -1.52 4.96
CA LEU A 123 -17.50 -0.82 3.67
C LEU A 123 -16.41 0.21 3.32
N LYS A 124 -15.82 0.84 4.34
CA LYS A 124 -14.76 1.83 4.15
C LYS A 124 -13.35 1.21 4.01
N GLN A 125 -13.23 -0.09 4.19
CA GLN A 125 -11.95 -0.81 4.25
C GLN A 125 -11.97 -2.11 3.43
N LEU A 126 -12.85 -2.20 2.44
CA LEU A 126 -12.87 -3.33 1.52
C LEU A 126 -11.68 -3.27 0.57
N VAL A 127 -11.14 -4.44 0.25
CA VAL A 127 -10.13 -4.62 -0.78
C VAL A 127 -10.56 -5.71 -1.75
N ILE A 128 -10.16 -5.58 -3.01
CA ILE A 128 -10.08 -6.71 -3.94
C ILE A 128 -8.65 -7.23 -3.90
N GLU A 129 -8.49 -8.50 -3.56
CA GLU A 129 -7.18 -9.13 -3.46
C GLU A 129 -7.02 -10.21 -4.52
N LYS A 130 -5.88 -10.15 -5.22
CA LYS A 130 -5.35 -11.26 -6.00
C LYS A 130 -4.69 -12.26 -5.06
N LEU A 131 -5.31 -13.41 -4.92
CA LEU A 131 -4.83 -14.49 -4.08
C LEU A 131 -3.62 -15.19 -4.72
N ALA A 132 -2.89 -15.96 -3.92
CA ALA A 132 -1.76 -16.77 -4.37
C ALA A 132 -2.16 -17.75 -5.48
N LEU A 133 -1.20 -18.15 -6.30
CA LEU A 133 -1.45 -19.01 -7.48
C LEU A 133 -2.00 -20.40 -7.14
N ASP A 134 -1.76 -20.87 -5.91
CA ASP A 134 -2.23 -22.16 -5.38
C ASP A 134 -3.53 -22.04 -4.59
N ALA A 135 -4.09 -20.83 -4.46
CA ALA A 135 -5.37 -20.63 -3.82
C ALA A 135 -6.53 -21.20 -4.66
N ALA A 136 -7.60 -21.65 -3.97
CA ALA A 136 -8.78 -22.20 -4.64
C ALA A 136 -9.55 -21.17 -5.48
N PHE A 137 -9.37 -19.88 -5.19
CA PHE A 137 -9.97 -18.77 -5.91
C PHE A 137 -8.88 -17.79 -6.33
N ASP A 138 -9.13 -17.11 -7.44
CA ASP A 138 -8.16 -16.18 -8.02
C ASP A 138 -8.24 -14.80 -7.36
N LEU A 139 -9.46 -14.31 -7.13
CA LEU A 139 -9.75 -13.02 -6.53
C LEU A 139 -10.68 -13.17 -5.31
N ALA A 140 -10.56 -12.27 -4.35
CA ALA A 140 -11.48 -12.18 -3.22
C ALA A 140 -11.78 -10.72 -2.81
N VAL A 141 -12.96 -10.49 -2.25
CA VAL A 141 -13.32 -9.25 -1.55
C VAL A 141 -13.16 -9.48 -0.06
N ARG A 142 -12.27 -8.70 0.56
CA ARG A 142 -11.88 -8.87 1.96
C ARG A 142 -11.96 -7.56 2.72
N ASP A 143 -12.05 -7.69 4.03
CA ASP A 143 -11.67 -6.64 4.95
C ASP A 143 -10.14 -6.46 4.91
N GLY A 144 -9.67 -5.29 4.47
CA GLY A 144 -8.23 -5.02 4.34
C GLY A 144 -7.47 -4.98 5.66
N LYS A 145 -8.16 -4.74 6.78
CA LYS A 145 -7.56 -4.63 8.12
C LYS A 145 -7.49 -5.99 8.80
N MET A 146 -8.62 -6.68 8.86
CA MET A 146 -8.77 -7.95 9.57
C MET A 146 -8.40 -9.16 8.70
N GLY A 147 -8.33 -9.00 7.37
CA GLY A 147 -8.17 -10.10 6.43
C GLY A 147 -9.41 -10.99 6.32
N PHE A 148 -10.54 -10.59 6.94
CA PHE A 148 -11.80 -11.31 6.90
C PHE A 148 -12.31 -11.38 5.46
N THR A 149 -12.58 -12.57 4.95
CA THR A 149 -13.01 -12.75 3.55
C THR A 149 -14.53 -12.75 3.48
N PHE A 150 -15.12 -11.77 2.78
CA PHE A 150 -16.57 -11.75 2.56
C PHE A 150 -16.97 -12.61 1.37
N PHE A 151 -16.30 -12.38 0.23
CA PHE A 151 -16.63 -13.02 -1.03
C PHE A 151 -15.38 -13.55 -1.72
N ASN A 152 -15.47 -14.75 -2.26
CA ASN A 152 -14.58 -15.18 -3.33
C ASN A 152 -15.17 -14.73 -4.67
N ILE A 153 -14.33 -14.51 -5.67
CA ILE A 153 -14.75 -14.12 -7.01
C ILE A 153 -14.40 -15.22 -8.01
N GLU A 154 -15.38 -15.63 -8.82
CA GLU A 154 -15.23 -16.68 -9.83
C GLU A 154 -15.92 -16.31 -11.14
N GLY A 155 -15.38 -16.81 -12.26
CA GLY A 155 -15.95 -16.60 -13.60
C GLY A 155 -15.64 -15.23 -14.19
N HIS A 156 -14.77 -14.45 -13.55
CA HIS A 156 -14.27 -13.20 -14.10
C HIS A 156 -13.33 -13.43 -15.27
N GLN A 157 -13.26 -12.43 -16.13
CA GLN A 157 -12.33 -12.37 -17.26
C GLN A 157 -11.51 -11.09 -17.16
N TYR A 158 -10.21 -11.23 -17.37
CA TYR A 158 -9.30 -10.10 -17.50
C TYR A 158 -9.20 -9.68 -18.97
N ASP A 159 -9.29 -8.39 -19.21
CA ASP A 159 -9.00 -7.80 -20.51
C ASP A 159 -8.12 -6.56 -20.35
N TYR A 160 -7.20 -6.35 -21.30
CA TYR A 160 -6.25 -5.24 -21.26
C TYR A 160 -6.19 -4.57 -22.63
N ASP A 161 -6.45 -3.27 -22.65
CA ASP A 161 -6.26 -2.42 -23.82
C ASP A 161 -4.92 -1.66 -23.70
N PRO A 162 -3.91 -1.99 -24.51
CA PRO A 162 -2.61 -1.32 -24.48
C PRO A 162 -2.67 0.13 -24.96
N ASN A 163 -3.61 0.50 -25.83
CA ASN A 163 -3.73 1.87 -26.34
C ASN A 163 -4.33 2.79 -25.28
N ALA A 164 -5.34 2.30 -24.57
CA ALA A 164 -5.96 3.02 -23.46
C ALA A 164 -5.20 2.87 -22.14
N GLN A 165 -4.24 1.94 -22.06
CA GLN A 165 -3.61 1.48 -20.82
C GLN A 165 -4.67 1.16 -19.76
N SER A 166 -5.65 0.35 -20.14
CA SER A 166 -6.83 0.07 -19.33
C SER A 166 -6.95 -1.42 -19.04
N LEU A 167 -7.13 -1.76 -17.76
CA LEU A 167 -7.47 -3.09 -17.29
C LEU A 167 -8.97 -3.16 -17.00
N SER A 168 -9.63 -4.20 -17.50
CA SER A 168 -11.00 -4.53 -17.09
C SER A 168 -11.10 -5.94 -16.52
N ILE A 169 -11.94 -6.09 -15.50
CA ILE A 169 -12.31 -7.37 -14.91
C ILE A 169 -13.83 -7.46 -14.96
N THR A 170 -14.35 -8.38 -15.77
CA THR A 170 -15.79 -8.47 -16.03
C THR A 170 -16.32 -9.87 -15.77
N GLY A 171 -17.64 -10.02 -15.58
CA GLY A 171 -18.30 -11.31 -15.44
C GLY A 171 -18.21 -11.99 -14.06
N GLY A 172 -17.47 -11.41 -13.11
CA GLY A 172 -17.20 -11.99 -11.79
C GLY A 172 -18.46 -12.24 -10.97
N ASN A 173 -18.61 -13.47 -10.46
CA ASN A 173 -19.62 -13.84 -9.47
C ASN A 173 -19.09 -13.60 -8.06
N LEU A 174 -19.91 -13.03 -7.18
CA LEU A 174 -19.61 -12.94 -5.76
C LEU A 174 -20.12 -14.19 -5.05
N ILE A 175 -19.20 -14.98 -4.52
CA ILE A 175 -19.45 -16.26 -3.85
C ILE A 175 -19.23 -16.07 -2.36
N VAL A 176 -20.22 -16.41 -1.53
CA VAL A 176 -20.09 -16.32 -0.06
C VAL A 176 -18.96 -17.22 0.42
N SER A 177 -17.98 -16.65 1.12
CA SER A 177 -16.87 -17.39 1.71
C SER A 177 -17.35 -18.30 2.86
N GLN A 178 -16.52 -19.27 3.26
CA GLN A 178 -16.82 -20.08 4.45
C GLN A 178 -16.88 -19.22 5.73
N GLU A 179 -15.96 -18.26 5.84
CA GLU A 179 -15.85 -17.36 6.98
C GLU A 179 -17.10 -16.49 7.12
N PHE A 180 -17.57 -15.94 6.01
CA PHE A 180 -18.77 -15.10 5.99
C PHE A 180 -20.04 -15.91 6.21
N ALA A 181 -20.17 -17.10 5.61
CA ALA A 181 -21.28 -18.00 5.88
C ALA A 181 -21.40 -18.36 7.37
N ASN A 182 -20.27 -18.60 8.04
CA ASN A 182 -20.24 -18.85 9.48
C ASN A 182 -20.66 -17.61 10.28
N ALA A 183 -20.15 -16.42 9.93
CA ALA A 183 -20.52 -15.16 10.58
C ALA A 183 -22.01 -14.80 10.40
N LEU A 184 -22.62 -15.23 9.30
CA LEU A 184 -24.07 -15.12 9.05
C LEU A 184 -24.90 -16.15 9.83
N GLY A 185 -24.27 -17.07 10.57
CA GLY A 185 -24.95 -18.18 11.25
C GLY A 185 -25.51 -19.23 10.28
N ARG A 186 -25.03 -19.28 9.03
CA ARG A 186 -25.52 -20.16 7.97
C ARG A 186 -24.35 -20.87 7.26
N PRO A 187 -23.62 -21.80 7.92
CA PRO A 187 -22.41 -22.41 7.36
C PRO A 187 -22.64 -23.12 6.00
N SER A 188 -23.82 -23.70 5.79
CA SER A 188 -24.19 -24.37 4.53
C SER A 188 -24.39 -23.41 3.35
N TYR A 189 -24.32 -22.10 3.60
CA TYR A 189 -24.46 -21.06 2.58
C TYR A 189 -23.12 -20.68 1.92
N ALA A 190 -22.00 -21.22 2.42
CA ALA A 190 -20.71 -21.10 1.77
C ALA A 190 -20.79 -21.64 0.33
N GLY A 191 -20.20 -20.93 -0.62
CA GLY A 191 -20.29 -21.29 -2.05
C GLY A 191 -21.52 -20.74 -2.77
N ALA A 192 -22.48 -20.10 -2.07
CA ALA A 192 -23.64 -19.51 -2.72
C ALA A 192 -23.25 -18.25 -3.51
N VAL A 193 -23.72 -18.15 -4.76
CA VAL A 193 -23.61 -16.92 -5.57
C VAL A 193 -24.66 -15.92 -5.10
N VAL A 194 -24.19 -14.74 -4.67
CA VAL A 194 -25.02 -13.68 -4.08
C VAL A 194 -24.89 -12.35 -4.79
N GLY A 195 -24.22 -12.32 -5.94
CA GLY A 195 -24.02 -11.07 -6.65
C GLY A 195 -23.04 -11.15 -7.81
N LYS A 196 -22.76 -9.98 -8.36
CA LYS A 196 -21.82 -9.76 -9.46
C LYS A 196 -20.85 -8.63 -9.11
N ILE A 197 -19.66 -8.69 -9.68
CA ILE A 197 -18.65 -7.64 -9.56
C ILE A 197 -17.97 -7.39 -10.90
N ALA A 198 -17.71 -6.12 -11.18
CA ALA A 198 -16.95 -5.69 -12.34
C ALA A 198 -16.03 -4.51 -11.97
N MET A 199 -14.92 -4.40 -12.68
CA MET A 199 -13.90 -3.36 -12.49
C MET A 199 -13.43 -2.84 -13.85
N GLY A 200 -13.18 -1.54 -13.91
CA GLY A 200 -12.37 -0.91 -14.94
C GLY A 200 -11.35 0.02 -14.30
N ALA A 201 -10.09 -0.08 -14.69
CA ALA A 201 -8.98 0.68 -14.10
C ALA A 201 -8.00 1.17 -15.17
N ALA A 202 -7.61 2.43 -15.09
CA ALA A 202 -6.42 2.93 -15.77
C ALA A 202 -5.19 2.39 -15.06
N VAL A 203 -4.19 1.96 -15.83
CA VAL A 203 -2.93 1.44 -15.30
C VAL A 203 -1.74 2.18 -15.89
N GLU A 204 -0.69 2.32 -15.10
CA GLU A 204 0.56 2.97 -15.54
C GLU A 204 1.79 2.11 -15.19
N PRO A 205 2.86 2.16 -15.99
CA PRO A 205 4.05 1.35 -15.72
C PRO A 205 4.77 1.84 -14.45
N ILE A 206 5.19 0.90 -13.62
CA ILE A 206 6.13 1.13 -12.51
C ILE A 206 7.51 0.56 -12.80
N GLU A 207 7.59 -0.48 -13.63
CA GLU A 207 8.84 -1.10 -14.06
C GLU A 207 8.75 -1.44 -15.53
N ILE A 208 9.77 -1.10 -16.30
CA ILE A 208 9.87 -1.39 -17.74
C ILE A 208 11.18 -2.11 -17.98
N TYR A 209 11.11 -3.33 -18.48
CA TYR A 209 12.24 -4.19 -18.77
C TYR A 209 12.36 -4.41 -20.28
N GLN A 210 13.57 -4.22 -20.81
CA GLN A 210 13.91 -4.59 -22.18
C GLN A 210 14.58 -5.96 -22.20
N ILE A 211 13.95 -6.93 -22.85
CA ILE A 211 14.42 -8.31 -22.95
C ILE A 211 14.89 -8.56 -24.39
N VAL A 212 16.10 -9.08 -24.56
CA VAL A 212 16.64 -9.46 -25.88
C VAL A 212 17.17 -10.87 -25.78
N ASN A 213 16.61 -11.76 -26.58
CA ASN A 213 16.91 -13.19 -26.60
C ASN A 213 16.79 -13.83 -25.21
N GLY A 214 15.74 -13.47 -24.46
CA GLY A 214 15.50 -13.95 -23.10
C GLY A 214 16.40 -13.33 -22.02
N GLU A 215 17.35 -12.47 -22.37
CA GLU A 215 18.22 -11.79 -21.41
C GLU A 215 17.73 -10.37 -21.14
N LEU A 216 17.73 -9.97 -19.86
CA LEU A 216 17.48 -8.59 -19.46
C LEU A 216 18.60 -7.68 -19.95
N ARG A 217 18.25 -6.66 -20.76
CA ARG A 217 19.18 -5.66 -21.30
C ARG A 217 19.13 -4.34 -20.55
N SER A 218 17.95 -3.88 -20.19
CA SER A 218 17.80 -2.66 -19.40
C SER A 218 16.51 -2.67 -18.58
N MET A 219 16.51 -1.84 -17.55
CA MET A 219 15.39 -1.58 -16.67
C MET A 219 15.17 -0.05 -16.60
N MET A 220 13.92 0.38 -16.60
CA MET A 220 13.52 1.75 -16.33
C MET A 220 12.39 1.78 -15.31
N MET A 221 12.52 2.66 -14.33
CA MET A 221 11.47 2.99 -13.35
C MET A 221 10.93 4.39 -13.70
N PRO A 222 9.81 4.49 -14.43
CA PRO A 222 9.19 5.78 -14.74
C PRO A 222 8.61 6.44 -13.48
N ALA A 223 8.42 7.76 -13.53
CA ALA A 223 7.73 8.48 -12.47
C ALA A 223 6.22 8.27 -12.60
N LEU A 224 5.57 7.94 -11.49
CA LEU A 224 4.12 7.79 -11.39
C LEU A 224 3.42 9.13 -11.57
N ARG A 225 2.30 9.12 -12.29
CA ARG A 225 1.39 10.26 -12.35
C ARG A 225 0.89 10.56 -10.94
N GLN A 226 0.97 11.84 -10.57
CA GLN A 226 0.43 12.29 -9.29
C GLN A 226 -0.95 12.86 -9.54
N PRO A 227 -2.02 12.31 -8.93
CA PRO A 227 -3.34 12.91 -8.96
C PRO A 227 -3.27 14.37 -8.47
N ALA A 228 -4.26 15.21 -8.77
CA ALA A 228 -4.33 16.51 -8.13
C ALA A 228 -4.65 16.34 -6.63
N VAL A 229 -4.36 17.38 -5.84
CA VAL A 229 -4.78 17.42 -4.44
C VAL A 229 -6.31 17.33 -4.38
N GLY A 230 -6.84 16.52 -3.47
CA GLY A 230 -8.30 16.36 -3.31
C GLY A 230 -8.98 15.60 -4.45
N THR A 231 -8.21 14.90 -5.30
CA THR A 231 -8.79 13.98 -6.31
C THR A 231 -8.52 12.52 -6.02
N GLN A 232 -7.70 12.21 -5.01
CA GLN A 232 -7.43 10.85 -4.57
C GLN A 232 -8.61 10.35 -3.72
N PRO A 233 -9.36 9.32 -4.14
CA PRO A 233 -10.47 8.78 -3.36
C PRO A 233 -10.02 8.21 -2.01
N GLY A 234 -10.78 8.49 -0.94
CA GLY A 234 -10.41 8.17 0.44
C GLY A 234 -9.41 9.18 1.04
N PRO A 235 -8.99 9.07 2.31
CA PRO A 235 -7.83 9.77 2.81
C PRO A 235 -6.54 9.25 2.15
N ASP A 236 -5.55 10.16 2.04
CA ASP A 236 -4.23 9.88 1.48
C ASP A 236 -3.23 10.72 2.26
N VAL A 237 -2.57 10.12 3.25
CA VAL A 237 -1.72 10.86 4.17
C VAL A 237 -0.27 10.65 3.83
N ILE A 238 0.43 11.75 3.62
CA ILE A 238 1.86 11.81 3.34
C ILE A 238 2.56 12.62 4.43
N VAL A 239 3.87 12.48 4.56
CA VAL A 239 4.65 13.52 5.25
C VAL A 239 5.03 14.59 4.24
N GLY A 240 4.50 15.79 4.42
CA GLY A 240 4.79 16.93 3.55
C GLY A 240 6.08 17.66 3.90
N ASN A 241 6.45 17.67 5.19
CA ASN A 241 7.64 18.36 5.65
C ASN A 241 8.25 17.72 6.92
N LEU A 242 9.57 17.90 7.10
CA LEU A 242 10.27 17.63 8.35
C LEU A 242 10.86 18.95 8.88
N PRO A 243 10.08 19.74 9.62
CA PRO A 243 10.47 21.11 9.96
C PRO A 243 11.64 21.20 10.95
N GLU A 244 11.93 20.15 11.69
CA GLU A 244 13.02 20.14 12.67
C GLU A 244 13.59 18.74 12.90
N MET A 245 14.84 18.68 13.34
CA MET A 245 15.49 17.49 13.88
C MET A 245 16.22 17.90 15.16
N ALA A 246 16.10 17.08 16.20
CA ALA A 246 16.77 17.33 17.48
C ALA A 246 17.34 16.06 18.09
N GLN A 247 18.39 16.24 18.87
CA GLN A 247 18.99 15.18 19.68
C GLN A 247 18.32 15.12 21.06
N TYR A 248 18.00 13.91 21.48
CA TYR A 248 17.39 13.59 22.76
C TYR A 248 18.15 12.47 23.43
N GLY A 249 18.92 12.82 24.46
CA GLY A 249 19.68 11.89 25.28
C GLY A 249 20.86 11.24 24.55
N HIS A 250 21.56 10.39 25.29
CA HIS A 250 22.77 9.70 24.87
C HIS A 250 22.93 8.41 25.66
N ALA A 251 23.51 7.38 25.05
CA ALA A 251 23.82 6.11 25.70
C ALA A 251 25.09 5.51 25.08
N GLY A 252 26.18 5.47 25.84
CA GLY A 252 27.45 4.89 25.36
C GLY A 252 28.05 5.70 24.20
N THR A 253 28.05 5.13 23.00
CA THR A 253 28.51 5.78 21.76
C THR A 253 27.36 6.27 20.87
N GLN A 254 26.13 6.18 21.38
CA GLN A 254 24.92 6.39 20.60
C GLN A 254 24.15 7.61 21.06
N VAL A 255 23.52 8.27 20.09
CA VAL A 255 22.57 9.37 20.30
C VAL A 255 21.16 8.93 19.91
N GLY A 256 20.18 9.48 20.62
CA GLY A 256 18.78 9.39 20.24
C GLY A 256 18.43 10.64 19.44
N LEU A 257 17.89 10.49 18.24
CA LEU A 257 17.39 11.60 17.44
C LEU A 257 15.88 11.46 17.25
N ALA A 258 15.22 12.58 16.99
CA ALA A 258 13.86 12.58 16.47
C ALA A 258 13.67 13.73 15.49
N VAL A 259 12.77 13.54 14.54
CA VAL A 259 12.36 14.57 13.58
C VAL A 259 10.94 15.04 13.90
N GLY A 260 10.70 16.34 13.72
CA GLY A 260 9.35 16.86 13.60
C GLY A 260 8.76 16.40 12.28
N THR A 261 7.45 16.13 12.26
CA THR A 261 6.74 15.59 11.12
C THR A 261 5.48 16.40 10.87
N ASP A 262 5.34 16.90 9.65
CA ASP A 262 4.11 17.55 9.19
C ASP A 262 3.39 16.60 8.22
N SER A 263 2.35 15.95 8.72
CA SER A 263 1.57 14.96 7.96
C SER A 263 0.41 15.64 7.26
N CYS A 264 0.26 15.46 5.95
CA CYS A 264 -0.78 16.09 5.14
C CYS A 264 -1.75 15.05 4.61
N ASN A 265 -3.06 15.30 4.68
CA ASN A 265 -4.05 14.50 3.98
C ASN A 265 -4.39 15.12 2.61
N ARG A 266 -3.97 14.47 1.54
CA ARG A 266 -4.18 14.83 0.14
C ARG A 266 -5.46 14.25 -0.47
N GLY A 267 -6.11 13.35 0.28
CA GLY A 267 -7.28 12.59 -0.14
C GLY A 267 -8.57 13.41 -0.16
N THR A 268 -9.63 12.81 -0.68
CA THR A 268 -10.98 13.41 -0.72
C THR A 268 -11.74 13.25 0.59
N GLU A 269 -11.29 12.37 1.49
CA GLU A 269 -11.97 12.05 2.75
C GLU A 269 -11.05 12.33 3.94
N ASN A 270 -11.66 12.48 5.13
CA ASN A 270 -10.90 12.66 6.38
C ASN A 270 -10.23 11.33 6.76
N ALA A 271 -9.03 11.42 7.34
CA ALA A 271 -8.31 10.27 7.88
C ALA A 271 -8.61 10.12 9.37
N ASP A 272 -8.79 8.88 9.83
CA ASP A 272 -8.98 8.61 11.25
C ASP A 272 -7.66 8.87 12.00
N TRP A 273 -7.76 9.53 13.16
CA TRP A 273 -6.63 10.03 13.95
C TRP A 273 -6.86 9.79 15.46
N PHE A 274 -7.63 8.76 15.78
CA PHE A 274 -8.03 8.45 17.15
C PHE A 274 -6.82 8.18 18.04
N ALA A 275 -6.84 8.68 19.27
CA ALA A 275 -5.83 8.30 20.24
C ALA A 275 -5.98 6.84 20.69
N LEU A 276 -4.86 6.23 21.09
CA LEU A 276 -4.88 5.01 21.90
C LEU A 276 -5.84 5.19 23.11
N PRO A 277 -6.62 4.17 23.49
CA PRO A 277 -6.50 2.76 23.10
C PRO A 277 -7.18 2.36 21.78
N ASN A 278 -7.73 3.30 21.00
CA ASN A 278 -8.21 2.97 19.66
C ASN A 278 -7.03 2.56 18.76
N ASN A 279 -7.24 1.66 17.80
CA ASN A 279 -6.23 1.20 16.84
C ASN A 279 -6.55 1.62 15.40
N ASP A 280 -7.25 2.73 15.24
CA ASP A 280 -7.60 3.28 13.94
C ASP A 280 -6.98 4.67 13.76
N HIS A 281 -5.66 4.65 13.61
CA HIS A 281 -4.85 5.85 13.47
C HIS A 281 -3.46 5.50 12.93
N PRO A 282 -2.77 6.44 12.26
CA PRO A 282 -1.43 6.21 11.74
C PRO A 282 -0.36 5.95 12.79
N VAL A 283 0.70 5.27 12.34
CA VAL A 283 1.93 5.09 13.10
C VAL A 283 3.12 5.64 12.33
N VAL A 284 3.89 6.54 12.91
CA VAL A 284 4.99 7.21 12.20
C VAL A 284 6.33 6.63 12.66
N PRO A 285 6.94 5.67 11.93
CA PRO A 285 8.34 5.35 12.11
C PRO A 285 9.24 6.52 11.71
N GLN A 286 10.46 6.51 12.24
CA GLN A 286 11.51 7.41 11.79
C GLN A 286 12.75 6.57 11.50
N ASN A 287 13.31 6.75 10.31
CA ASN A 287 14.50 6.03 9.85
C ASN A 287 15.52 7.06 9.36
N MET A 288 16.79 6.78 9.59
CA MET A 288 17.89 7.62 9.13
C MET A 288 18.79 6.80 8.22
N TYR A 289 19.06 7.34 7.03
CA TYR A 289 19.88 6.71 6.03
C TYR A 289 21.08 7.57 5.69
N ARG A 290 22.18 6.92 5.32
CA ARG A 290 23.38 7.56 4.79
C ARG A 290 23.60 7.09 3.37
N MET A 291 23.85 8.03 2.47
CA MET A 291 24.40 7.76 1.16
C MET A 291 25.89 8.08 1.20
N SER A 292 26.71 7.03 1.32
CA SER A 292 28.18 7.17 1.36
C SER A 292 28.77 7.17 -0.05
N SER A 293 29.98 7.71 -0.22
CA SER A 293 30.57 7.87 -1.54
C SER A 293 32.08 7.76 -1.62
N ALA A 294 32.53 7.29 -2.78
CA ALA A 294 33.52 8.04 -3.55
C ALA A 294 32.85 9.23 -4.26
N ALA A 295 33.54 10.39 -4.33
CA ALA A 295 33.32 11.64 -5.10
C ALA A 295 31.90 12.19 -5.41
N ASN A 296 30.88 11.36 -5.68
CA ASN A 296 29.58 11.72 -6.27
C ASN A 296 28.34 11.19 -5.52
N ASN A 297 28.48 10.59 -4.33
CA ASN A 297 27.36 10.16 -3.46
C ASN A 297 26.38 9.16 -4.05
N ASN A 298 26.86 8.11 -4.74
CA ASN A 298 25.98 7.15 -5.43
C ASN A 298 26.26 5.66 -5.15
N ASP A 299 27.20 5.31 -4.26
CA ASP A 299 27.73 3.94 -4.21
C ASP A 299 27.00 3.03 -3.22
N ARG A 300 26.65 3.55 -2.04
CA ARG A 300 26.02 2.74 -0.98
C ARG A 300 25.00 3.55 -0.19
N PHE A 301 23.79 3.01 -0.12
CA PHE A 301 22.70 3.49 0.72
C PHE A 301 22.59 2.59 1.96
N GLU A 302 22.71 3.18 3.14
CA GLU A 302 22.80 2.47 4.42
C GLU A 302 21.76 3.00 5.40
N GLN A 303 21.01 2.13 6.07
CA GLN A 303 20.23 2.54 7.23
C GLN A 303 21.16 2.62 8.45
N ILE A 304 21.31 3.81 9.01
CA ILE A 304 22.19 4.09 10.17
C ILE A 304 21.41 4.32 11.47
N GLY A 305 20.08 4.40 11.39
CA GLY A 305 19.23 4.50 12.56
C GLY A 305 17.76 4.22 12.29
N GLN A 306 17.06 3.80 13.33
CA GLN A 306 15.62 3.59 13.32
C GLN A 306 15.03 3.86 14.70
N SER A 307 13.80 4.38 14.72
CA SER A 307 12.99 4.55 15.93
C SER A 307 11.95 3.43 16.07
N TRP A 308 11.33 3.35 17.24
CA TRP A 308 9.99 2.79 17.40
C TRP A 308 8.93 3.70 16.76
N LEU A 309 7.68 3.28 16.78
CA LEU A 309 6.58 3.93 16.06
C LEU A 309 5.91 5.01 16.90
N LYS A 310 5.72 6.21 16.35
CA LYS A 310 4.86 7.22 16.95
C LYS A 310 3.40 6.94 16.64
N HIS A 311 2.59 6.69 17.65
CA HIS A 311 1.13 6.69 17.50
C HIS A 311 0.63 8.13 17.40
N THR A 312 -0.15 8.43 16.37
CA THR A 312 -0.90 9.69 16.32
C THR A 312 -2.04 9.68 17.34
N PHE A 313 -2.50 10.87 17.74
CA PHE A 313 -3.47 10.98 18.83
C PHE A 313 -4.41 12.19 18.74
N ALA A 314 -4.01 13.25 18.05
CA ALA A 314 -4.84 14.41 17.75
C ALA A 314 -4.27 15.18 16.57
N ALA A 315 -5.12 15.60 15.63
CA ALA A 315 -4.76 16.38 14.46
C ALA A 315 -4.95 17.89 14.71
N ALA A 316 -3.92 18.68 14.42
CA ALA A 316 -3.92 20.13 14.59
C ALA A 316 -4.72 20.89 13.51
N SER A 317 -4.97 20.26 12.35
CA SER A 317 -5.78 20.81 11.24
C SER A 317 -5.30 22.14 10.67
N SER A 318 -4.01 22.19 10.39
CA SER A 318 -3.37 23.30 9.70
C SER A 318 -3.46 23.15 8.18
N ASN A 319 -3.07 24.17 7.43
CA ASN A 319 -2.96 24.11 5.97
C ASN A 319 -1.50 24.30 5.49
N THR A 320 -0.53 23.77 6.24
CA THR A 320 0.91 23.96 5.96
C THR A 320 1.29 23.40 4.59
N CYS A 321 0.64 22.31 4.16
CA CYS A 321 0.87 21.69 2.86
C CYS A 321 0.17 22.41 1.70
N GLY A 322 -0.67 23.41 1.97
CA GLY A 322 -1.35 24.23 0.96
C GLY A 322 -2.44 23.50 0.17
N PHE A 323 -3.07 22.48 0.77
CA PHE A 323 -4.04 21.62 0.09
C PHE A 323 -5.50 22.08 0.20
N GLY A 324 -5.75 23.18 0.92
CA GLY A 324 -7.09 23.80 1.02
C GLY A 324 -7.92 23.27 2.18
N CYS A 325 -7.25 22.79 3.24
CA CYS A 325 -7.81 22.25 4.49
C CYS A 325 -9.29 22.53 4.76
N ASN A 326 -10.07 21.46 4.90
CA ASN A 326 -11.51 21.53 5.18
C ASN A 326 -11.85 21.92 6.62
N GLY A 327 -10.86 22.12 7.49
CA GLY A 327 -11.02 22.55 8.89
C GLY A 327 -11.38 21.44 9.88
N VAL A 328 -11.49 20.17 9.47
CA VAL A 328 -11.74 19.04 10.37
C VAL A 328 -10.48 18.66 11.12
N GLY A 329 -10.59 18.43 12.44
CA GLY A 329 -9.47 18.15 13.35
C GLY A 329 -9.82 17.39 14.61
N GLY A 330 -8.83 17.24 15.49
CA GLY A 330 -8.97 16.44 16.71
C GLY A 330 -8.78 14.96 16.40
N ASP A 331 -9.85 14.18 16.46
CA ASP A 331 -9.81 12.73 16.23
C ASP A 331 -9.76 12.32 14.75
N HIS A 332 -9.72 13.29 13.83
CA HIS A 332 -9.55 13.07 12.40
C HIS A 332 -8.60 14.11 11.80
N LEU A 333 -7.76 13.70 10.84
CA LEU A 333 -7.03 14.62 9.97
C LEU A 333 -7.88 14.94 8.74
N GLY A 334 -8.40 16.16 8.69
CA GLY A 334 -9.28 16.62 7.62
C GLY A 334 -8.68 16.51 6.22
N SER A 335 -9.53 16.27 5.21
CA SER A 335 -9.13 16.37 3.79
C SER A 335 -8.51 17.75 3.50
N GLY A 336 -7.33 17.74 2.87
CA GLY A 336 -6.53 18.93 2.59
C GLY A 336 -5.82 19.55 3.81
N CYS A 337 -5.98 18.98 5.01
CA CYS A 337 -5.37 19.49 6.23
C CYS A 337 -4.01 18.84 6.50
N SER A 338 -3.31 19.41 7.48
CA SER A 338 -1.98 18.99 7.93
C SER A 338 -1.90 18.96 9.45
N ASP A 339 -1.09 18.04 9.98
CA ASP A 339 -0.84 17.82 11.39
C ASP A 339 0.67 17.84 11.68
N LEU A 340 1.08 18.82 12.48
CA LEU A 340 2.47 19.00 12.88
C LEU A 340 2.71 18.40 14.26
N TYR A 341 3.56 17.37 14.31
CA TYR A 341 4.22 16.95 15.55
C TYR A 341 5.66 17.44 15.58
N SER A 342 6.03 18.10 16.69
CA SER A 342 7.41 18.46 16.95
C SER A 342 8.27 17.21 17.16
N SER A 343 9.58 17.37 16.93
CA SER A 343 10.60 16.39 17.29
C SER A 343 10.49 15.98 18.77
N GLY A 344 10.10 16.90 19.65
CA GLY A 344 9.89 16.60 21.07
C GLY A 344 8.70 15.67 21.32
N LEU A 345 7.56 15.91 20.65
CA LEU A 345 6.40 15.02 20.70
C LEU A 345 6.70 13.64 20.11
N ASN A 346 7.55 13.61 19.08
CA ASN A 346 7.98 12.38 18.42
C ASN A 346 9.09 11.64 19.20
N ALA A 347 9.83 12.32 20.08
CA ALA A 347 10.87 11.72 20.94
C ALA A 347 10.35 11.16 22.27
N GLY A 348 9.06 11.34 22.56
CA GLY A 348 8.42 10.94 23.82
C GLY A 348 8.41 9.42 24.00
N GLN A 349 9.35 8.91 24.80
CA GLN A 349 9.66 7.47 24.87
C GLN A 349 8.51 6.60 25.37
N THR A 350 7.56 7.17 26.12
CA THR A 350 6.39 6.48 26.67
C THR A 350 5.21 6.37 25.70
N GLY A 351 5.24 7.09 24.58
CA GLY A 351 4.20 7.05 23.55
C GLY A 351 4.71 6.44 22.23
N LEU A 352 5.87 5.81 22.27
CA LEU A 352 6.47 5.13 21.12
C LEU A 352 6.21 3.64 21.24
N GLY A 353 5.55 3.05 20.24
CA GLY A 353 5.19 1.64 20.19
C GLY A 353 6.16 0.78 19.41
N SER A 354 6.27 -0.50 19.79
CA SER A 354 7.17 -1.43 19.08
C SER A 354 6.69 -1.65 17.65
N ARG A 355 7.62 -1.62 16.68
CA ARG A 355 7.33 -1.96 15.28
C ARG A 355 6.74 -3.36 15.10
N ALA A 356 7.07 -4.28 16.02
CA ALA A 356 6.64 -5.67 15.94
C ALA A 356 5.12 -5.87 16.11
N TRP A 357 4.40 -4.87 16.61
CA TRP A 357 2.95 -4.94 16.77
C TRP A 357 2.17 -4.67 15.49
N VAL A 358 2.82 -4.07 14.49
CA VAL A 358 2.17 -3.63 13.27
C VAL A 358 2.37 -4.68 12.19
N ASN A 359 1.28 -5.17 11.63
CA ASN A 359 1.33 -5.97 10.42
C ASN A 359 1.80 -5.08 9.25
N PRO A 360 2.93 -5.37 8.59
CA PRO A 360 3.46 -4.51 7.54
C PRO A 360 2.61 -4.50 6.25
N PHE A 361 1.69 -5.46 6.09
CA PHE A 361 0.82 -5.59 4.91
C PHE A 361 -0.56 -4.96 5.13
N SER A 362 -1.21 -5.26 6.26
CA SER A 362 -2.55 -4.72 6.57
C SER A 362 -2.49 -3.45 7.40
N GLY A 363 -1.35 -3.19 8.04
CA GLY A 363 -1.19 -2.12 9.01
C GLY A 363 -1.86 -2.38 10.36
N PHE A 364 -2.62 -3.47 10.50
CA PHE A 364 -3.29 -3.78 11.76
C PHE A 364 -2.31 -3.86 12.93
N PHE A 365 -2.69 -3.22 14.04
CA PHE A 365 -2.12 -3.43 15.36
C PHE A 365 -3.24 -3.61 16.39
N PRO A 366 -2.98 -4.33 17.51
CA PRO A 366 -4.00 -4.56 18.53
C PRO A 366 -4.48 -3.25 19.17
N SER A 367 -5.78 -3.15 19.44
CA SER A 367 -6.33 -2.09 20.29
C SER A 367 -5.95 -2.27 21.75
N GLY A 368 -6.15 -1.24 22.56
CA GLY A 368 -5.61 -1.15 23.91
C GLY A 368 -4.21 -0.57 23.94
N ASN A 369 -3.68 -0.37 25.14
CA ASN A 369 -2.31 0.12 25.36
C ASN A 369 -1.30 -1.04 25.29
N VAL A 370 -1.46 -1.92 24.29
CA VAL A 370 -0.58 -3.06 24.05
C VAL A 370 0.55 -2.66 23.11
N ALA A 371 0.22 -1.90 22.06
CA ALA A 371 1.17 -1.46 21.04
C ALA A 371 2.25 -0.50 21.58
N ASP A 372 1.90 0.31 22.59
CA ASP A 372 2.77 1.26 23.31
C ASP A 372 3.09 0.81 24.75
N ASN A 373 2.96 -0.48 25.05
CA ASN A 373 3.23 -0.97 26.40
C ASN A 373 4.72 -0.93 26.74
N HIS A 374 5.07 -0.16 27.79
CA HIS A 374 6.44 -0.08 28.31
C HIS A 374 6.70 -0.87 29.60
N ALA A 375 5.77 -1.73 30.02
CA ALA A 375 5.98 -2.61 31.16
C ALA A 375 7.11 -3.62 30.86
N GLY A 376 7.94 -3.91 31.87
CA GLY A 376 8.95 -4.96 31.80
C GLY A 376 10.30 -4.56 31.21
N HIS A 377 10.53 -3.27 30.92
CA HIS A 377 11.85 -2.75 30.58
C HIS A 377 12.08 -1.35 31.16
N SER A 378 13.34 -0.88 31.13
CA SER A 378 13.72 0.47 31.55
C SER A 378 14.22 1.26 30.34
N HIS A 379 13.90 2.56 30.32
CA HIS A 379 14.38 3.45 29.27
C HIS A 379 15.77 3.97 29.62
N ASP A 380 16.66 3.99 28.63
CA ASP A 380 17.90 4.77 28.63
C ASP A 380 17.71 6.07 27.82
N GLY A 381 18.79 6.84 27.66
CA GLY A 381 18.77 8.10 26.92
C GLY A 381 18.38 7.98 25.44
N VAL A 382 18.42 6.80 24.83
CA VAL A 382 18.16 6.61 23.39
C VAL A 382 16.98 5.68 23.12
N SER A 383 16.38 5.10 24.15
CA SER A 383 15.33 4.10 24.01
C SER A 383 14.20 4.60 23.13
N HIS A 384 13.83 3.78 22.15
CA HIS A 384 12.72 3.99 21.20
C HIS A 384 12.91 5.13 20.20
N ARG A 385 13.87 6.02 20.38
CA ARG A 385 14.20 7.11 19.45
C ARG A 385 14.98 6.60 18.24
N ILE A 386 15.26 7.45 17.26
CA ILE A 386 16.19 7.11 16.18
C ILE A 386 17.57 6.92 16.82
N ARG A 387 17.94 5.66 17.05
CA ARG A 387 19.22 5.30 17.68
C ARG A 387 20.29 5.23 16.61
N VAL A 388 21.33 6.07 16.74
CA VAL A 388 22.42 6.21 15.77
C VAL A 388 23.75 6.17 16.50
N GLU A 389 24.76 5.51 15.93
CA GLU A 389 26.14 5.62 16.41
C GLU A 389 26.71 7.01 16.08
N VAL A 390 27.36 7.66 17.04
CA VAL A 390 27.96 8.99 16.81
C VAL A 390 29.00 8.95 15.68
N SER A 391 29.71 7.84 15.51
CA SER A 391 30.66 7.66 14.40
C SER A 391 30.01 7.65 13.02
N ASP A 392 28.71 7.34 12.92
CA ASP A 392 27.99 7.39 11.63
C ASP A 392 27.62 8.82 11.22
N LEU A 393 27.63 9.75 12.18
CA LEU A 393 27.36 11.18 11.99
C LEU A 393 28.65 12.01 11.85
N ASP A 394 29.82 11.41 12.14
CA ASP A 394 31.10 12.09 12.06
C ASP A 394 31.48 12.34 10.58
N THR A 395 31.56 13.61 10.20
CA THR A 395 31.88 14.04 8.83
C THR A 395 33.34 13.81 8.44
N THR A 396 34.22 13.62 9.42
CA THR A 396 35.63 13.25 9.20
C THR A 396 35.76 11.76 8.90
N LEU A 397 34.97 10.92 9.58
CA LEU A 397 34.92 9.48 9.32
C LEU A 397 34.10 9.15 8.07
N ASN A 398 33.14 10.00 7.70
CA ASN A 398 32.26 9.82 6.55
C ASN A 398 32.37 11.01 5.57
N PRO A 399 33.56 11.28 5.01
CA PRO A 399 33.78 12.43 4.16
C PRO A 399 32.91 12.33 2.89
N GLY A 400 32.21 13.42 2.59
CA GLY A 400 31.34 13.52 1.42
C GLY A 400 29.95 12.86 1.57
N ALA A 401 29.72 12.07 2.62
CA ALA A 401 28.44 11.38 2.81
C ALA A 401 27.27 12.36 2.95
N ILE A 402 26.13 12.02 2.34
CA ILE A 402 24.87 12.72 2.54
C ILE A 402 24.01 11.90 3.47
N THR A 403 23.65 12.49 4.61
CA THR A 403 22.71 11.88 5.54
C THR A 403 21.31 12.36 5.23
N MET A 404 20.41 11.41 5.02
CA MET A 404 19.03 11.63 4.64
C MET A 404 18.15 11.06 5.76
N SER A 405 17.41 11.92 6.45
CA SER A 405 16.07 11.50 6.88
C SER A 405 15.22 11.59 5.63
N PRO A 406 14.54 10.51 5.22
CA PRO A 406 13.96 10.51 3.90
C PRO A 406 12.82 11.53 3.90
N THR A 407 13.01 12.65 3.20
CA THR A 407 12.05 13.71 2.81
C THR A 407 12.75 14.82 1.99
N GLY A 408 14.08 14.78 1.82
CA GLY A 408 14.76 15.63 0.84
C GLY A 408 14.54 15.16 -0.60
N GLY A 409 13.48 15.64 -1.26
CA GLY A 409 13.33 15.60 -2.73
C GLY A 409 12.22 14.70 -3.31
N LEU A 410 11.65 13.80 -2.51
CA LEU A 410 10.42 13.03 -2.76
C LEU A 410 9.88 12.65 -1.35
N PRO A 411 8.55 12.57 -1.13
CA PRO A 411 8.00 12.29 0.20
C PRO A 411 8.29 10.84 0.53
N LEU A 412 9.30 10.58 1.34
CA LEU A 412 9.62 9.22 1.77
C LEU A 412 10.11 9.16 3.22
N THR A 413 9.65 10.02 4.12
CA THR A 413 9.59 9.52 5.50
C THR A 413 8.58 8.43 5.41
N GLU A 414 8.96 7.22 5.81
CA GLU A 414 7.96 6.30 6.31
C GLU A 414 7.38 6.95 7.58
N ALA A 415 6.53 7.97 7.46
CA ALA A 415 5.26 7.79 8.14
C ALA A 415 4.64 6.64 7.38
N GLN A 416 4.63 5.46 7.98
CA GLN A 416 3.63 4.50 7.58
C GLN A 416 2.32 5.16 7.99
N THR A 417 1.68 5.89 7.09
CA THR A 417 0.30 6.23 7.37
C THR A 417 -0.46 4.93 7.38
N ILE A 418 -0.69 4.42 8.58
CA ILE A 418 -1.60 3.31 8.84
C ILE A 418 -2.89 3.87 9.42
N SER A 419 -3.39 4.94 8.78
CA SER A 419 -4.82 5.21 8.73
C SER A 419 -5.23 4.62 7.39
N HIS A 420 -5.99 3.54 7.48
CA HIS A 420 -6.47 2.67 6.41
C HIS A 420 -6.83 3.35 5.09
N PHE A 421 -5.87 3.61 4.19
CA PHE A 421 -5.94 3.47 2.73
C PHE A 421 -4.49 3.40 2.25
N LEU A 422 -4.03 2.25 1.78
CA LEU A 422 -2.72 2.15 1.14
C LEU A 422 -2.85 2.61 -0.32
N PRO A 423 -2.33 3.80 -0.64
CA PRO A 423 -1.41 3.93 -1.76
C PRO A 423 0.03 3.95 -1.25
N SER A 424 0.89 3.25 -1.97
CA SER A 424 2.30 3.62 -2.11
C SER A 424 3.26 3.20 -0.98
N ALA A 425 3.85 2.02 -1.14
CA ALA A 425 5.29 1.91 -0.93
C ALA A 425 5.97 2.42 -2.20
N ARG A 426 6.32 3.71 -2.24
CA ARG A 426 7.13 4.26 -3.35
C ARG A 426 8.56 3.79 -3.15
N ARG A 427 9.10 3.06 -4.12
CA ARG A 427 10.53 2.73 -4.17
C ARG A 427 11.34 3.92 -4.68
N CYS A 428 12.51 4.08 -4.05
CA CYS A 428 13.47 5.15 -4.27
C CYS A 428 13.90 5.29 -5.74
N ARG A 429 13.98 6.54 -6.24
CA ARG A 429 14.75 6.90 -7.43
C ARG A 429 15.90 7.79 -6.99
N CYS A 430 17.13 7.41 -7.30
CA CYS A 430 18.27 8.33 -7.26
C CYS A 430 18.08 9.35 -8.41
N SER A 431 17.73 10.59 -8.09
CA SER A 431 17.85 11.70 -9.05
C SER A 431 19.30 12.19 -9.04
N GLN A 432 19.90 12.32 -10.23
CA GLN A 432 21.19 13.01 -10.33
C GLN A 432 20.99 14.51 -10.01
N PRO A 433 21.90 15.14 -9.26
CA PRO A 433 21.82 16.57 -8.99
C PRO A 433 21.96 17.36 -10.29
N SER A 434 20.99 18.24 -10.55
CA SER A 434 21.08 19.27 -11.58
C SER A 434 22.31 20.14 -11.32
N ARG A 435 23.20 20.25 -12.32
CA ARG A 435 24.36 21.16 -12.28
C ARG A 435 23.89 22.60 -11.98
N PRO A 436 24.51 23.32 -11.04
CA PRO A 436 24.23 24.75 -10.89
C PRO A 436 24.67 25.48 -12.16
N GLY A 437 23.73 26.20 -12.77
CA GLY A 437 24.01 27.10 -13.88
C GLY A 437 25.02 28.16 -13.45
N LEU A 438 26.09 28.29 -14.22
CA LEU A 438 27.02 29.40 -14.16
C LEU A 438 26.23 30.70 -14.40
N VAL A 439 26.06 31.50 -13.34
CA VAL A 439 25.72 32.92 -13.49
C VAL A 439 26.97 33.61 -14.05
N GLY A 440 26.88 34.02 -15.31
CA GLY A 440 27.87 34.87 -15.96
C GLY A 440 27.94 36.25 -15.28
N ARG A 441 29.14 36.82 -15.35
CA ARG A 441 29.59 38.09 -14.77
C ARG A 441 28.62 39.26 -14.87
#